data_AF-R6VNE3-F1
#
_entry.id   AF-R6VNE3-F1
#
_cell.length_a   1.000
_cell.length_b   1.000
_cell.length_c   1.000
_cell.angle_alpha   90.00
_cell.angle_beta   90.00
_cell.angle_gamma   90.00
#
_symmetry.space_group_name_H-M   'P 1'
#
loop_
_entity.id
_entity.type
_entity.pdbx_description
1 polymer ?
#
loop_
_entity_poly.entity_id
_entity_poly.type
_entity_poly.pdbx_seq_one_letter_code
_entity_poly.pdbx_strand_id
1 'polypeptide(L)'
;MALITCNECGKEFSENADKCPNCGNPNPNQKNVTVVVEKPKGVWSTGRLTLGIISIVLFLLIALQSCAAGVSNALQENGATSGSSGLVCAIMYLVGGIVSIASRNAKGIGGSVACVILYLFGFFVAMPGADTYGDLSVWGGLCVILAIFHLVCAVKTKKKA
;
A
#
# COMPACT_ATOMS: atom_id res chain seq x y z
N MET A 1 43.38 -17.12 -14.71
CA MET A 1 42.23 -16.87 -15.61
C MET A 1 42.23 -18.00 -16.62
N ALA A 2 41.19 -18.84 -16.66
CA ALA A 2 41.14 -19.88 -17.67
C ALA A 2 40.87 -19.21 -19.03
N LEU A 3 41.62 -19.65 -20.04
CA LEU A 3 41.44 -19.22 -21.42
C LEU A 3 40.56 -20.27 -22.11
N ILE A 4 39.63 -19.79 -22.93
CA ILE A 4 38.77 -20.63 -23.75
C ILE A 4 39.05 -20.35 -25.22
N THR A 5 38.94 -21.38 -26.05
CA THR A 5 39.15 -21.27 -27.49
C THR A 5 37.84 -20.92 -28.18
N CYS A 6 37.87 -19.94 -29.08
CA CYS A 6 36.72 -19.61 -29.91
C CYS A 6 36.51 -20.66 -31.01
N ASN A 7 35.31 -21.24 -31.11
CA ASN A 7 34.99 -22.25 -32.13
C ASN A 7 34.98 -21.71 -33.58
N GLU A 8 34.90 -20.40 -33.78
CA GLU A 8 34.83 -19.79 -35.12
C GLU A 8 36.20 -19.32 -35.64
N CYS A 9 36.99 -18.65 -34.78
CA CYS A 9 38.28 -18.07 -35.20
C CYS A 9 39.51 -18.79 -34.63
N GLY A 10 39.31 -19.80 -33.77
CA GLY A 10 40.38 -20.61 -33.19
C GLY A 10 41.29 -19.90 -32.19
N LYS A 11 41.06 -18.61 -31.89
CA LYS A 11 41.88 -17.84 -30.95
C LYS A 11 41.44 -18.03 -29.50
N GLU A 12 42.42 -18.00 -28.60
CA GLU A 12 42.20 -18.04 -27.17
C GLU A 12 41.78 -16.68 -26.64
N PHE A 13 40.79 -16.66 -25.75
CA PHE A 13 40.33 -15.45 -25.08
C PHE A 13 39.88 -15.75 -23.64
N SER A 14 39.73 -14.71 -22.83
CA SER A 14 39.34 -14.85 -21.42
C SER A 14 37.93 -15.43 -21.30
N GLU A 15 37.76 -16.42 -20.42
CA GLU A 15 36.44 -16.98 -20.05
C GLU A 15 35.43 -15.93 -19.54
N ASN A 16 35.91 -14.77 -19.07
CA ASN A 16 35.09 -13.68 -18.54
C ASN A 16 34.72 -12.62 -19.59
N ALA A 17 35.15 -12.76 -20.85
CA ALA A 17 34.79 -11.80 -21.90
C ALA A 17 33.39 -12.12 -22.46
N ASP A 18 32.55 -11.10 -22.68
CA ASP A 18 31.18 -11.30 -23.20
C ASP A 18 31.18 -11.86 -24.64
N LYS A 19 32.17 -11.47 -25.44
CA LYS A 19 32.33 -11.87 -26.83
C LYS A 19 33.80 -12.10 -27.13
N CYS A 20 34.09 -12.95 -28.12
CA CYS A 20 35.44 -13.09 -28.63
C CYS A 20 35.92 -11.75 -29.21
N PRO A 21 37.04 -11.16 -28.74
CA PRO A 21 37.52 -9.88 -29.21
C PRO A 21 38.05 -9.90 -30.65
N ASN A 22 38.24 -11.08 -31.24
CA ASN A 22 38.78 -11.21 -32.59
C ASN A 22 37.71 -11.33 -33.69
N CYS A 23 36.68 -12.14 -33.46
CA CYS A 23 35.62 -12.37 -34.46
C CYS A 23 34.22 -11.90 -34.03
N GLY A 24 34.05 -11.49 -32.77
CA GLY A 24 32.77 -11.01 -32.24
C GLY A 24 31.75 -12.09 -31.87
N ASN A 25 32.07 -13.39 -32.03
CA ASN A 25 31.16 -14.47 -31.65
C ASN A 25 30.93 -14.48 -30.12
N PRO A 26 29.69 -14.67 -29.62
CA PRO A 26 29.41 -14.68 -28.19
C PRO A 26 30.14 -15.80 -27.46
N ASN A 27 30.52 -15.54 -26.21
CA ASN A 27 31.19 -16.51 -25.38
C ASN A 27 30.22 -17.64 -24.98
N PRO A 28 30.51 -18.93 -25.30
CA PRO A 28 29.63 -20.05 -24.99
C PRO A 28 29.51 -20.33 -23.48
N ASN A 29 30.49 -19.89 -22.69
CA ASN A 29 30.53 -20.04 -21.24
C ASN A 29 30.03 -18.80 -20.50
N GLN A 30 29.46 -17.81 -21.20
CA GLN A 30 28.91 -16.63 -20.55
C GLN A 30 27.72 -17.05 -19.67
N LYS A 31 27.97 -17.19 -18.36
CA LYS A 31 26.90 -17.34 -17.38
C LYS A 31 26.17 -16.01 -17.35
N ASN A 32 24.89 -16.02 -17.74
CA ASN A 32 24.00 -14.89 -17.49
C ASN A 32 23.98 -14.63 -15.98
N VAL A 33 24.70 -13.59 -15.54
CA VAL A 33 24.67 -13.15 -14.14
C VAL A 33 23.35 -12.42 -13.94
N THR A 34 22.39 -13.10 -13.34
CA THR A 34 21.15 -12.47 -12.89
C THR A 34 21.46 -11.62 -11.66
N VAL A 35 21.62 -10.32 -11.88
CA VAL A 35 21.74 -9.36 -10.78
C VAL A 35 20.36 -9.17 -10.17
N VAL A 36 20.13 -9.74 -8.98
CA VAL A 36 18.92 -9.48 -8.20
C VAL A 36 19.04 -8.07 -7.60
N VAL A 37 18.35 -7.10 -8.20
CA VAL A 37 18.28 -5.75 -7.66
C VAL A 37 17.25 -5.74 -6.53
N GLU A 38 17.71 -5.73 -5.27
CA GLU A 38 16.81 -5.53 -4.13
C GLU A 38 16.20 -4.13 -4.18
N LYS A 39 14.88 -4.04 -4.30
CA LYS A 39 14.18 -2.75 -4.24
C LYS A 39 14.28 -2.19 -2.82
N PRO A 40 14.65 -0.90 -2.63
CA PRO A 40 14.73 -0.31 -1.31
C PRO A 40 13.35 -0.33 -0.64
N LYS A 41 13.30 -0.80 0.61
CA LYS A 41 12.07 -0.82 1.41
C LYS A 41 11.69 0.60 1.83
N GLY A 42 10.40 0.92 1.69
CA GLY A 42 9.85 2.20 2.18
C GLY A 42 9.87 2.30 3.71
N VAL A 43 9.76 3.53 4.23
CA VAL A 43 9.68 3.76 5.68
C VAL A 43 8.46 3.02 6.24
N TRP A 44 8.70 2.10 7.17
CA TRP A 44 7.68 1.34 7.88
C TRP A 44 6.74 0.55 6.94
N SER A 45 7.30 0.02 5.85
CA SER A 45 6.57 -0.72 4.80
C SER A 45 5.69 -1.86 5.35
N THR A 46 6.19 -2.65 6.31
CA THR A 46 5.41 -3.73 6.94
C THR A 46 4.21 -3.17 7.71
N GLY A 47 4.37 -2.07 8.45
CA GLY A 47 3.26 -1.45 9.18
C GLY A 47 2.17 -0.92 8.25
N ARG A 48 2.56 -0.27 7.14
CA ARG A 48 1.62 0.19 6.11
C ARG A 48 0.87 -0.96 5.45
N LEU A 49 1.54 -2.09 5.22
CA LEU A 49 0.90 -3.31 4.72
C LEU A 49 -0.14 -3.84 5.72
N THR A 50 0.26 -4.06 6.98
CA THR A 50 -0.62 -4.63 8.01
C THR A 50 -1.83 -3.74 8.27
N LEU A 51 -1.64 -2.42 8.46
CA LEU A 51 -2.75 -1.49 8.66
C LEU A 51 -3.65 -1.37 7.44
N GLY A 52 -3.08 -1.49 6.24
CA GLY A 52 -3.86 -1.51 5.01
C GLY A 52 -4.78 -2.73 4.92
N ILE A 53 -4.28 -3.92 5.26
CA ILE A 53 -5.08 -5.16 5.31
C ILE A 53 -6.17 -5.03 6.38
N ILE A 54 -5.81 -4.56 7.58
CA ILE A 54 -6.78 -4.33 8.66
C ILE A 54 -7.89 -3.39 8.21
N SER A 55 -7.56 -2.31 7.51
CA SER A 55 -8.56 -1.35 7.02
C SER A 55 -9.53 -1.97 6.01
N ILE A 56 -9.05 -2.86 5.14
CA ILE A 56 -9.90 -3.60 4.18
C ILE A 56 -10.84 -4.57 4.90
N VAL A 57 -10.36 -5.25 5.94
CA VAL A 57 -11.21 -6.14 6.76
C VAL A 57 -12.25 -5.34 7.53
N LEU A 58 -11.86 -4.21 8.14
CA LEU A 58 -12.78 -3.31 8.84
C LEU A 58 -13.85 -2.75 7.92
N PHE A 59 -13.52 -2.42 6.67
CA PHE A 59 -14.52 -2.00 5.68
C PHE A 59 -15.69 -2.99 5.59
N LEU A 60 -15.42 -4.31 5.50
CA LEU A 60 -16.49 -5.31 5.41
C LEU A 60 -17.39 -5.30 6.65
N LEU A 61 -16.79 -5.18 7.84
CA LEU A 61 -17.54 -5.15 9.10
C LEU A 61 -18.40 -3.88 9.21
N ILE A 62 -17.81 -2.72 8.93
CA ILE A 62 -18.48 -1.43 9.01
C ILE A 62 -19.58 -1.34 7.95
N ALA A 63 -19.34 -1.79 6.72
CA ALA A 63 -20.31 -1.74 5.65
C ALA A 63 -21.55 -2.59 5.98
N LEU A 64 -21.36 -3.80 6.51
CA LEU A 64 -22.48 -4.65 6.91
C LEU A 64 -23.27 -4.07 8.09
N GLN A 65 -22.59 -3.56 9.12
CA GLN A 65 -23.26 -2.87 10.25
C GLN A 65 -24.01 -1.63 9.79
N SER A 66 -23.42 -0.86 8.87
CA SER A 66 -24.00 0.36 8.33
C SER A 66 -25.22 0.08 7.46
N CYS A 67 -25.22 -1.00 6.68
CA CYS A 67 -26.40 -1.45 5.96
C CYS A 67 -27.53 -1.85 6.93
N ALA A 68 -27.21 -2.58 8.01
CA ALA A 68 -28.19 -2.93 9.04
C ALA A 68 -28.74 -1.69 9.78
N ALA A 69 -27.88 -0.73 10.11
CA ALA A 69 -28.25 0.58 10.65
C ALA A 69 -29.15 1.35 9.67
N GLY A 70 -28.84 1.33 8.37
CA GLY A 70 -29.65 1.97 7.33
C GLY A 70 -31.05 1.36 7.20
N VAL A 71 -31.15 0.03 7.22
CA VAL A 71 -32.44 -0.68 7.23
C VAL A 71 -33.23 -0.35 8.49
N SER A 72 -32.59 -0.34 9.67
CA SER A 72 -33.28 -0.01 10.91
C SER A 72 -33.72 1.45 11.00
N ASN A 73 -32.96 2.40 10.46
CA ASN A 73 -33.39 3.79 10.31
C ASN A 73 -34.62 3.92 9.41
N ALA A 74 -34.65 3.17 8.29
CA ALA A 74 -35.79 3.16 7.39
C ALA A 74 -37.05 2.54 8.03
N LEU A 75 -36.89 1.47 8.83
CA LEU A 75 -38.00 0.84 9.54
C LEU A 75 -38.55 1.69 10.70
N GLN A 76 -37.69 2.48 11.36
CA GLN A 76 -38.09 3.34 12.47
C GLN A 76 -38.58 4.72 12.02
N GLU A 77 -38.42 5.06 10.74
CA GLU A 77 -38.73 6.38 10.17
C GLU A 77 -38.14 7.55 11.00
N ASN A 78 -36.98 7.33 11.62
CA ASN A 78 -36.38 8.24 12.61
C ASN A 78 -35.57 9.39 11.98
N GLY A 79 -35.45 9.41 10.64
CA GLY A 79 -34.68 10.42 9.90
C GLY A 79 -33.16 10.36 10.12
N ALA A 80 -32.65 9.37 10.84
CA ALA A 80 -31.23 9.27 11.14
C ALA A 80 -30.42 8.86 9.89
N THR A 81 -29.30 9.52 9.68
CA THR A 81 -28.40 9.26 8.54
C THR A 81 -27.23 8.33 8.90
N SER A 82 -27.25 7.76 10.10
CA SER A 82 -26.16 6.96 10.67
C SER A 82 -25.73 5.77 9.80
N GLY A 83 -26.68 5.06 9.19
CA GLY A 83 -26.37 3.99 8.23
C GLY A 83 -25.66 4.48 6.97
N SER A 84 -26.08 5.61 6.41
CA SER A 84 -25.44 6.19 5.22
C SER A 84 -24.05 6.75 5.55
N SER A 85 -23.88 7.44 6.67
CA SER A 85 -22.57 7.94 7.11
C SER A 85 -21.60 6.80 7.40
N GLY A 86 -22.06 5.72 8.02
CA GLY A 86 -21.25 4.53 8.27
C GLY A 86 -20.78 3.87 6.97
N LEU A 87 -21.65 3.80 5.95
CA LEU A 87 -21.29 3.25 4.65
C LEU A 87 -20.23 4.10 3.94
N VAL A 88 -20.37 5.42 3.97
CA VAL A 88 -19.35 6.34 3.40
C VAL A 88 -18.03 6.22 4.18
N CYS A 89 -18.08 6.14 5.51
CA CYS A 89 -16.91 5.87 6.34
C CYS A 89 -16.22 4.56 5.94
N ALA A 90 -16.98 3.48 5.74
CA ALA A 90 -16.46 2.20 5.30
C ALA A 90 -15.72 2.32 3.96
N ILE A 91 -16.27 3.05 2.98
CA ILE A 91 -15.60 3.27 1.69
C ILE A 91 -14.25 3.99 1.87
N MET A 92 -14.17 4.95 2.80
CA MET A 92 -12.89 5.60 3.11
C MET A 92 -11.86 4.63 3.70
N TYR A 93 -12.28 3.69 4.54
CA TYR A 93 -11.41 2.60 5.02
C TYR A 93 -10.89 1.72 3.88
N LEU A 94 -11.76 1.36 2.93
CA LEU A 94 -11.38 0.55 1.78
C LEU A 94 -10.33 1.28 0.91
N VAL A 95 -10.62 2.52 0.51
CA VAL A 95 -9.72 3.32 -0.34
C VAL A 95 -8.41 3.60 0.38
N GLY A 96 -8.47 4.04 1.64
CA GLY A 96 -7.28 4.27 2.47
C GLY A 96 -6.43 3.01 2.64
N GLY A 97 -7.06 1.85 2.84
CA GLY A 97 -6.39 0.56 2.95
C GLY A 97 -5.64 0.19 1.67
N ILE A 98 -6.29 0.30 0.51
CA ILE A 98 -5.69 0.03 -0.80
C ILE A 98 -4.52 0.98 -1.07
N VAL A 99 -4.70 2.29 -0.85
CA VAL A 99 -3.65 3.30 -1.04
C VAL A 99 -2.46 3.02 -0.12
N SER A 100 -2.69 2.64 1.14
CA SER A 100 -1.62 2.29 2.08
C SER A 100 -0.78 1.11 1.57
N ILE A 101 -1.43 0.05 1.08
CA ILE A 101 -0.77 -1.14 0.54
C ILE A 101 -0.01 -0.82 -0.74
N ALA A 102 -0.66 -0.15 -1.70
CA ALA A 102 -0.08 0.17 -3.00
C ALA A 102 1.13 1.13 -2.87
N SER A 103 1.10 2.03 -1.89
CA SER A 103 2.16 3.01 -1.65
C SER A 103 3.19 2.61 -0.60
N ARG A 104 3.14 1.38 -0.05
CA ARG A 104 3.96 0.94 1.09
C ARG A 104 5.49 1.02 0.87
N ASN A 105 5.92 0.87 -0.37
CA ASN A 105 7.34 0.94 -0.78
C ASN A 105 7.68 2.20 -1.59
N ALA A 106 6.76 3.16 -1.68
CA ALA A 106 7.02 4.40 -2.39
C ALA A 106 8.08 5.24 -1.64
N LYS A 107 8.99 5.88 -2.39
CA LYS A 107 9.99 6.81 -1.84
C LYS A 107 9.37 8.15 -1.41
N GLY A 108 8.29 8.57 -2.06
CA GLY A 108 7.62 9.85 -1.80
C GLY A 108 6.56 9.77 -0.69
N ILE A 109 6.16 10.96 -0.19
CA ILE A 109 5.16 11.11 0.87
C ILE A 109 3.70 10.98 0.41
N GLY A 110 3.44 11.12 -0.89
CA GLY A 110 2.10 11.31 -1.45
C GLY A 110 1.08 10.25 -1.01
N GLY A 111 1.47 8.97 -1.03
CA GLY A 111 0.58 7.90 -0.59
C GLY A 111 0.24 7.93 0.90
N SER A 112 1.18 8.37 1.75
CA SER A 112 0.88 8.56 3.18
C SER A 112 -0.03 9.76 3.42
N VAL A 113 0.21 10.88 2.74
CA VAL A 113 -0.64 12.08 2.85
C VAL A 113 -2.05 11.80 2.36
N ALA A 114 -2.22 11.09 1.25
CA ALA A 114 -3.53 10.67 0.75
C ALA A 114 -4.30 9.85 1.80
N CYS A 115 -3.64 8.90 2.47
CA CYS A 115 -4.27 8.12 3.55
C CYS A 115 -4.70 9.01 4.72
N VAL A 116 -3.88 10.00 5.13
CA VAL A 116 -4.27 10.95 6.19
C VAL A 116 -5.56 11.68 5.82
N ILE A 117 -5.65 12.20 4.59
CA ILE A 117 -6.83 12.95 4.14
C ILE A 117 -8.07 12.05 4.12
N LEU A 118 -7.95 10.84 3.56
CA LEU A 118 -9.06 9.89 3.47
C LEU A 118 -9.59 9.48 4.85
N TYR A 119 -8.70 9.15 5.79
CA TYR A 119 -9.13 8.75 7.13
C TYR A 119 -9.70 9.93 7.93
N LEU A 120 -9.13 11.14 7.82
CA LEU A 120 -9.73 12.31 8.46
C LEU A 120 -11.11 12.62 7.88
N PHE A 121 -11.29 12.49 6.57
CA PHE A 121 -12.61 12.63 5.96
C PHE A 121 -13.59 11.56 6.47
N GLY A 122 -13.14 10.30 6.58
CA GLY A 122 -13.91 9.22 7.19
C GLY A 122 -14.36 9.51 8.62
N PHE A 123 -13.49 10.14 9.42
CA PHE A 123 -13.83 10.61 10.78
C PHE A 123 -14.92 11.69 10.75
N PHE A 124 -14.77 12.74 9.92
CA PHE A 124 -15.77 13.80 9.83
C PHE A 124 -17.14 13.31 9.37
N VAL A 125 -17.16 12.31 8.50
CA VAL A 125 -18.41 11.69 8.05
C VAL A 125 -19.04 10.81 9.14
N ALA A 126 -18.24 10.15 9.97
CA ALA A 126 -18.73 9.29 11.03
C ALA A 126 -19.36 10.08 12.20
N MET A 127 -18.81 11.24 12.56
CA MET A 127 -19.23 11.99 13.75
C MET A 127 -20.72 12.36 13.80
N PRO A 128 -21.38 12.83 12.72
CA PRO A 128 -22.80 13.20 12.77
C PRO A 128 -23.76 12.05 13.08
N GLY A 129 -23.37 10.79 12.81
CA GLY A 129 -24.22 9.61 13.11
C GLY A 129 -23.89 8.95 14.45
N ALA A 130 -22.90 9.46 15.18
CA ALA A 130 -22.38 8.88 16.43
C ALA A 130 -23.39 8.87 17.58
N ASP A 131 -24.33 9.81 17.58
CA ASP A 131 -25.35 9.94 18.61
C ASP A 131 -26.47 8.89 18.48
N THR A 132 -26.66 8.33 17.27
CA THR A 132 -27.68 7.30 17.01
C THR A 132 -27.16 5.90 17.32
N TYR A 133 -25.96 5.57 16.83
CA TYR A 133 -25.33 4.27 17.07
C TYR A 133 -23.88 4.48 17.53
N GLY A 134 -23.54 3.94 18.70
CA GLY A 134 -22.25 4.16 19.35
C GLY A 134 -21.06 3.53 18.63
N ASP A 135 -21.28 2.52 17.78
CA ASP A 135 -20.21 1.90 16.97
C ASP A 135 -19.56 2.92 16.02
N LEU A 136 -20.33 3.89 15.51
CA LEU A 136 -19.80 4.90 14.59
C LEU A 136 -18.77 5.82 15.25
N SER A 137 -18.88 6.08 16.55
CA SER A 137 -17.83 6.76 17.33
C SER A 137 -16.53 5.97 17.35
N VAL A 138 -16.62 4.65 17.51
CA VAL A 138 -15.45 3.76 17.54
C VAL A 138 -14.77 3.73 16.18
N TRP A 139 -15.55 3.62 15.09
CA TRP A 139 -15.03 3.64 13.73
C TRP A 139 -14.38 4.98 13.37
N GLY A 140 -14.98 6.11 13.80
CA GLY A 140 -14.38 7.43 13.66
C GLY A 140 -13.08 7.58 14.47
N GLY A 141 -13.03 7.10 15.71
CA GLY A 141 -11.81 7.14 16.53
C GLY A 141 -10.66 6.35 15.89
N LEU A 142 -10.95 5.17 15.33
CA LEU A 142 -9.97 4.36 14.60
C LEU A 142 -9.45 5.07 13.34
N CYS A 143 -10.29 5.84 12.63
CA CYS A 143 -9.84 6.66 11.50
C CYS A 143 -8.76 7.66 11.94
N VAL A 144 -8.95 8.33 13.06
CA VAL A 144 -7.96 9.29 13.59
C VAL A 144 -6.65 8.60 13.93
N ILE A 145 -6.71 7.41 14.55
CA ILE A 145 -5.50 6.62 14.86
C ILE A 145 -4.72 6.26 13.59
N LEU A 146 -5.42 5.80 12.54
CA LEU A 146 -4.81 5.49 11.25
C LEU A 146 -4.24 6.73 10.56
N ALA A 147 -4.93 7.87 10.65
CA ALA A 147 -4.44 9.15 10.14
C ALA A 147 -3.15 9.58 10.84
N ILE A 148 -3.07 9.50 12.18
CA ILE A 148 -1.86 9.83 12.93
C ILE A 148 -0.69 8.93 12.53
N PHE A 149 -0.93 7.63 12.39
CA PHE A 149 0.11 6.70 11.93
C PHE A 149 0.66 7.12 10.56
N HIS A 150 -0.21 7.40 9.59
CA HIS A 150 0.20 7.82 8.26
C HIS A 150 0.88 9.19 8.24
N LEU A 151 0.47 10.11 9.12
CA LEU A 151 1.14 11.39 9.31
C LEU A 151 2.58 11.20 9.80
N VAL A 152 2.80 10.31 10.78
CA VAL A 152 4.15 9.96 11.26
C VAL A 152 4.98 9.34 10.14
N CYS A 153 4.41 8.45 9.34
CA CYS A 153 5.08 7.90 8.15
C CYS A 153 5.48 8.99 7.15
N ALA A 154 4.60 9.95 6.87
CA ALA A 154 4.87 11.07 5.98
C ALA A 154 6.03 11.94 6.49
N VAL A 155 6.01 12.33 7.78
CA VAL A 155 7.07 13.14 8.40
C VAL A 155 8.41 12.42 8.38
N LYS A 156 8.45 11.12 8.74
CA LYS A 156 9.68 10.32 8.70
C LYS A 156 10.22 10.12 7.29
N THR A 157 9.35 10.07 6.29
CA THR A 157 9.75 9.96 4.88
C THR A 157 10.34 11.28 4.39
N LYS A 158 9.72 12.43 4.73
CA LYS A 158 10.25 13.76 4.38
C LYS A 158 11.64 14.03 4.97
N LYS A 159 11.92 13.55 6.20
CA LYS A 159 13.24 13.69 6.83
C LYS A 159 14.36 12.87 6.17
N LYS A 160 14.01 11.85 5.37
CA LYS A 160 14.98 10.98 4.68
C LYS A 160 15.19 11.36 3.22
N ALA A 161 14.34 12.24 2.68
CA ALA A 161 14.44 12.77 1.33
C ALA A 161 15.29 14.04 1.34
#